data_AF-A0A4V6Z3Z8-F1
#
_entry.id   AF-A0A4V6Z3Z8-F1
#
_cell.length_a   1.000
_cell.length_b   1.000
_cell.length_c   1.000
_cell.angle_alpha   90.00
_cell.angle_beta   90.00
_cell.angle_gamma   90.00
#
_symmetry.space_group_name_H-M   'P 1'
#
loop_
_entity.id
_entity.type
_entity.pdbx_description
1 polymer ?
#
loop_
_entity_poly.entity_id
_entity_poly.type
_entity_poly.pdbx_seq_one_letter_code
_entity_poly.pdbx_strand_id
1 'polypeptide(L)'
;MSYNLDYLFKKHSEIEKEILNHSFFKLNRDTAIYYLFSRLETSILISKGEIFTLFQSEDLFKSFNLLVNVIQDAVPFILSHLSNQSKNDETIDIDPLELMKLLNIISDYLEFSRFIELYKNKIVRVIMTGNYIQFEYEKDLFRINDIYNGFWHSLEQSNALIGVDQLQDITNNMFDLIVDINFGSFTLEEYKVFCKGLDSLIFQKLSNPIKIVNEVGFLVLTEDEWIHKLSPYMSSLSHNKIATIINYLKYDFSNSESDPNISYFIPMNGKLLLSFNLFLCQRLDKNLLRLLKEKNLSLYQNEQKKLEKHQIEQIKANASTWYDFDVDKDGSPGEDLIVYDKRENIVQIIELKYKLPVHTVKEIKNLKKLLSKATKQNRTAERELNIQNVFQKYFDGKYKDITPKKIIFFSLINYSIDYSSSNHVLLVDHYIELLKRSGCSNRMESTFQDKFKGINIYPKIKYKKINLFGNVIKVPKNYSKIP
;
A
#
# COMPACT_ATOMS: atom_id res chain seq x y z
N MET A 1 -0.44 -33.32 0.00
CA MET A 1 -0.12 -31.88 0.04
C MET A 1 1.26 -31.56 -0.53
N SER A 2 2.29 -32.41 -0.33
CA SER A 2 3.65 -32.17 -0.86
C SER A 2 3.74 -32.14 -2.39
N TYR A 3 3.19 -33.15 -3.07
CA TYR A 3 3.31 -33.27 -4.54
C TYR A 3 2.83 -32.04 -5.33
N ASN A 4 1.69 -31.45 -4.93
CA ASN A 4 1.15 -30.28 -5.61
C ASN A 4 1.99 -29.02 -5.37
N LEU A 5 2.57 -28.89 -4.18
CA LEU A 5 3.41 -27.75 -3.83
C LEU A 5 4.76 -27.82 -4.57
N ASP A 6 5.37 -29.00 -4.62
CA ASP A 6 6.63 -29.23 -5.34
C ASP A 6 6.46 -28.97 -6.85
N TYR A 7 5.34 -29.40 -7.43
CA TYR A 7 4.99 -29.12 -8.82
C TYR A 7 4.85 -27.62 -9.10
N LEU A 8 4.11 -26.89 -8.24
CA LEU A 8 3.94 -25.45 -8.38
C LEU A 8 5.26 -24.69 -8.27
N PHE A 9 6.11 -25.05 -7.31
CA PHE A 9 7.44 -24.44 -7.15
C PHE A 9 8.33 -24.72 -8.36
N LYS A 10 8.31 -25.94 -8.89
CA LYS A 10 9.05 -26.27 -10.12
C LYS A 10 8.61 -25.38 -11.29
N LYS A 11 7.29 -25.27 -11.53
CA LYS A 11 6.73 -24.42 -12.60
C LYS A 11 7.06 -22.94 -12.39
N HIS A 12 6.98 -22.47 -11.15
CA HIS A 12 7.35 -21.11 -10.76
C HIS A 12 8.81 -20.80 -11.12
N SER A 13 9.75 -21.66 -10.72
CA SER A 13 11.17 -21.48 -11.06
C SER A 13 11.49 -21.63 -12.55
N GLU A 14 10.76 -22.49 -13.27
CA GLU A 14 10.89 -22.61 -14.75
C GLU A 14 10.46 -21.33 -15.46
N ILE A 15 9.32 -20.75 -15.07
CA ILE A 15 8.80 -19.50 -15.63
C ILE A 15 9.76 -18.35 -15.33
N GLU A 16 10.26 -18.25 -14.11
CA GLU A 16 11.23 -17.22 -13.72
C GLU A 16 12.50 -17.26 -14.58
N LYS A 17 13.07 -18.45 -14.79
CA LYS A 17 14.22 -18.64 -15.67
C LYS A 17 13.92 -18.19 -17.10
N GLU A 18 12.74 -18.49 -17.62
CA GLU A 18 12.35 -18.08 -18.97
C GLU A 18 12.21 -16.55 -19.10
N ILE A 19 11.69 -15.88 -18.07
CA ILE A 19 11.67 -14.40 -18.01
C ILE A 19 13.11 -13.85 -18.02
N LEU A 20 13.99 -14.41 -17.19
CA LEU A 20 15.37 -13.95 -17.06
C LEU A 20 16.25 -14.28 -18.28
N ASN A 21 15.81 -15.18 -19.17
CA ASN A 21 16.47 -15.45 -20.45
C ASN A 21 16.27 -14.34 -21.49
N HIS A 22 15.35 -13.40 -21.25
CA HIS A 22 15.05 -12.29 -22.15
C HIS A 22 16.31 -11.45 -22.44
N SER A 23 16.43 -10.94 -23.68
CA SER A 23 17.54 -10.11 -24.17
C SER A 23 17.87 -8.95 -23.22
N PHE A 24 16.83 -8.28 -22.72
CA PHE A 24 16.89 -7.23 -21.69
C PHE A 24 17.84 -7.53 -20.51
N PHE A 25 17.77 -8.72 -19.93
CA PHE A 25 18.59 -9.06 -18.75
C PHE A 25 20.07 -9.34 -19.10
N LYS A 26 20.41 -9.35 -20.39
CA LYS A 26 21.81 -9.47 -20.86
C LYS A 26 22.52 -8.13 -20.94
N LEU A 27 21.80 -7.01 -20.88
CA LEU A 27 22.36 -5.66 -20.84
C LEU A 27 23.11 -5.43 -19.53
N ASN A 28 24.16 -4.60 -19.56
CA ASN A 28 24.73 -4.07 -18.31
C ASN A 28 23.64 -3.32 -17.53
N ARG A 29 23.72 -3.35 -16.20
CA ARG A 29 22.75 -2.70 -15.31
C ARG A 29 22.41 -1.26 -15.71
N ASP A 30 23.41 -0.42 -15.91
CA ASP A 30 23.22 1.02 -16.12
C ASP A 30 22.58 1.30 -17.49
N THR A 31 22.97 0.57 -18.52
CA THR A 31 22.30 0.58 -19.84
C THR A 31 20.86 0.09 -19.71
N ALA A 32 20.63 -1.02 -19.00
CA ALA A 32 19.29 -1.57 -18.80
C ALA A 32 18.36 -0.59 -18.06
N ILE A 33 18.86 0.09 -17.03
CA ILE A 33 18.12 1.14 -16.29
C ILE A 33 17.72 2.27 -17.25
N TYR A 34 18.67 2.78 -18.03
CA TYR A 34 18.36 3.85 -18.99
C TYR A 34 17.33 3.40 -20.02
N TYR A 35 17.49 2.21 -20.62
CA TYR A 35 16.53 1.65 -21.57
C TYR A 35 15.15 1.44 -20.94
N LEU A 36 15.08 0.89 -19.73
CA LEU A 36 13.82 0.66 -19.02
C LEU A 36 13.02 1.96 -18.90
N PHE A 37 13.61 3.01 -18.32
CA PHE A 37 12.89 4.24 -18.05
C PHE A 37 12.66 5.09 -19.31
N SER A 38 13.63 5.16 -20.22
CA SER A 38 13.45 5.91 -21.47
C SER A 38 12.31 5.35 -22.32
N ARG A 39 12.25 4.02 -22.48
CA ARG A 39 11.20 3.34 -23.25
C ARG A 39 9.87 3.35 -22.51
N LEU A 40 9.86 3.14 -21.19
CA LEU A 40 8.64 3.20 -20.36
C LEU A 40 7.98 4.58 -20.45
N GLU A 41 8.74 5.65 -20.16
CA GLU A 41 8.24 7.02 -20.14
C GLU A 41 7.77 7.48 -21.52
N THR A 42 8.53 7.14 -22.57
CA THR A 42 8.15 7.39 -23.96
C THR A 42 6.86 6.67 -24.33
N SER A 43 6.70 5.41 -23.91
CA SER A 43 5.49 4.62 -24.19
C SER A 43 4.27 5.24 -23.52
N ILE A 44 4.39 5.67 -22.26
CA ILE A 44 3.31 6.35 -21.52
C ILE A 44 2.92 7.65 -22.22
N LEU A 45 3.92 8.46 -22.62
CA LEU A 45 3.69 9.73 -23.30
C LEU A 45 3.01 9.55 -24.67
N ILE A 46 3.57 8.73 -25.55
CA ILE A 46 3.08 8.53 -26.93
C ILE A 46 1.67 7.97 -26.90
N SER A 47 1.43 7.04 -25.98
CA SER A 47 0.16 6.37 -25.93
C SER A 47 -0.94 7.15 -25.23
N LYS A 48 -0.62 8.19 -24.45
CA LYS A 48 -1.58 8.71 -23.44
C LYS A 48 -2.17 7.59 -22.55
N GLY A 49 -1.48 6.44 -22.42
CA GLY A 49 -1.96 5.20 -21.81
C GLY A 49 -2.57 4.15 -22.77
N GLU A 50 -2.83 4.47 -24.04
CA GLU A 50 -3.53 3.60 -25.01
C GLU A 50 -2.74 2.38 -25.52
N ILE A 51 -1.39 2.37 -25.53
CA ILE A 51 -0.57 1.24 -26.02
C ILE A 51 -0.74 0.02 -25.10
N PHE A 52 -1.21 0.23 -23.86
CA PHE A 52 -1.59 -0.83 -22.93
C PHE A 52 -3.06 -1.21 -23.00
N THR A 53 -3.91 -0.37 -23.63
CA THR A 53 -5.31 -0.74 -23.90
C THR A 53 -5.40 -1.87 -24.92
N LEU A 54 -4.39 -2.02 -25.80
CA LEU A 54 -4.22 -3.19 -26.67
C LEU A 54 -4.04 -4.51 -25.89
N PHE A 55 -3.72 -4.42 -24.60
CA PHE A 55 -3.54 -5.57 -23.71
C PHE A 55 -4.57 -5.63 -22.57
N GLN A 56 -5.65 -4.83 -22.63
CA GLN A 56 -6.73 -4.85 -21.64
C GLN A 56 -8.12 -4.70 -22.23
N SER A 57 -8.94 -5.72 -21.98
CA SER A 57 -10.39 -5.62 -22.01
C SER A 57 -10.93 -4.83 -20.80
N GLU A 58 -11.75 -3.81 -21.13
CA GLU A 58 -12.65 -2.99 -20.29
C GLU A 58 -12.05 -1.82 -19.46
N ASP A 59 -12.54 -0.61 -19.79
CA ASP A 59 -12.52 0.71 -19.13
C ASP A 59 -11.19 1.47 -18.90
N LEU A 60 -11.14 2.70 -19.44
CA LEU A 60 -10.02 3.67 -19.37
C LEU A 60 -9.48 3.95 -17.94
N PHE A 61 -10.34 3.96 -16.91
CA PHE A 61 -9.91 4.15 -15.51
C PHE A 61 -9.27 2.87 -14.92
N LYS A 62 -9.70 1.69 -15.39
CA LYS A 62 -9.02 0.42 -15.07
C LYS A 62 -7.68 0.32 -15.80
N SER A 63 -7.51 1.01 -16.93
CA SER A 63 -6.28 1.00 -17.73
C SER A 63 -5.13 1.71 -17.03
N PHE A 64 -5.37 2.90 -16.47
CA PHE A 64 -4.34 3.66 -15.75
C PHE A 64 -3.95 2.98 -14.43
N ASN A 65 -4.91 2.53 -13.62
CA ASN A 65 -4.60 1.78 -12.40
C ASN A 65 -3.89 0.44 -12.69
N LEU A 66 -4.23 -0.24 -13.80
CA LEU A 66 -3.49 -1.45 -14.16
C LEU A 66 -2.05 -1.12 -14.58
N LEU A 67 -1.83 -0.04 -15.33
CA LEU A 67 -0.49 0.42 -15.70
C LEU A 67 0.37 0.71 -14.48
N VAL A 68 -0.17 1.45 -13.50
CA VAL A 68 0.53 1.74 -12.24
C VAL A 68 0.90 0.46 -11.51
N ASN A 69 -0.03 -0.48 -11.36
CA ASN A 69 0.23 -1.75 -10.69
C ASN A 69 1.28 -2.59 -11.42
N VAL A 70 1.22 -2.67 -12.76
CA VAL A 70 2.22 -3.40 -13.57
C VAL A 70 3.61 -2.80 -13.38
N ILE A 71 3.74 -1.47 -13.42
CA ILE A 71 5.02 -0.78 -13.21
C ILE A 71 5.53 -1.01 -11.79
N GLN A 72 4.66 -0.83 -10.78
CA GLN A 72 5.02 -0.97 -9.37
C GLN A 72 5.42 -2.40 -9.01
N ASP A 73 4.84 -3.41 -9.67
CA ASP A 73 5.22 -4.80 -9.46
C ASP A 73 6.49 -5.17 -10.24
N ALA A 74 6.55 -4.81 -11.53
CA ALA A 74 7.58 -5.33 -12.43
C ALA A 74 8.92 -4.59 -12.34
N VAL A 75 8.94 -3.27 -12.08
CA VAL A 75 10.20 -2.51 -11.98
C VAL A 75 11.08 -3.01 -10.82
N PRO A 76 10.57 -3.25 -9.59
CA PRO A 76 11.37 -3.85 -8.51
C PRO A 76 11.95 -5.23 -8.89
N PHE A 77 11.16 -6.06 -9.57
CA PHE A 77 11.64 -7.36 -10.03
C PHE A 77 12.76 -7.18 -11.06
N ILE A 78 12.61 -6.29 -12.03
CA ILE A 78 13.66 -6.03 -13.03
C ILE A 78 14.95 -5.57 -12.35
N LEU A 79 14.87 -4.51 -11.53
CA LEU A 79 16.07 -3.91 -10.93
C LEU A 79 16.83 -4.89 -10.03
N SER A 80 16.11 -5.75 -9.29
CA SER A 80 16.74 -6.77 -8.42
C SER A 80 17.46 -7.89 -9.18
N HIS A 81 17.18 -8.05 -10.49
CA HIS A 81 17.79 -9.06 -11.35
C HIS A 81 18.80 -8.49 -12.35
N LEU A 82 19.06 -7.18 -12.33
CA LEU A 82 20.11 -6.57 -13.16
C LEU A 82 21.50 -6.93 -12.61
N SER A 83 22.40 -7.34 -13.51
CA SER A 83 23.78 -7.68 -13.17
C SER A 83 24.76 -6.59 -13.59
N ASN A 84 25.84 -6.43 -12.80
CA ASN A 84 27.01 -5.64 -13.21
C ASN A 84 27.96 -6.42 -14.13
N GLN A 85 27.79 -7.74 -14.21
CA GLN A 85 28.69 -8.63 -14.94
C GLN A 85 28.18 -8.98 -16.35
N SER A 86 27.03 -8.46 -16.76
CA SER A 86 26.53 -8.60 -18.14
C SER A 86 27.46 -7.89 -19.12
N LYS A 87 27.72 -8.54 -20.26
CA LYS A 87 28.51 -7.92 -21.33
C LYS A 87 27.72 -6.78 -21.96
N ASN A 88 28.40 -5.68 -22.26
CA ASN A 88 27.90 -4.70 -23.22
C ASN A 88 27.86 -5.34 -24.59
N ASP A 89 26.73 -5.95 -24.91
CA ASP A 89 26.38 -6.19 -26.29
C ASP A 89 25.60 -4.97 -26.78
N GLU A 90 26.34 -3.97 -27.29
CA GLU A 90 25.79 -2.74 -27.86
C GLU A 90 24.86 -3.00 -29.06
N THR A 91 24.76 -4.26 -29.52
CA THR A 91 23.84 -4.69 -30.57
C THR A 91 22.43 -5.03 -30.08
N ILE A 92 22.23 -5.14 -28.76
CA ILE A 92 20.90 -5.42 -28.19
C ILE A 92 20.09 -4.12 -28.17
N ASP A 93 19.22 -3.95 -29.17
CA ASP A 93 18.14 -2.96 -29.15
C ASP A 93 16.83 -3.63 -28.73
N ILE A 94 16.10 -2.97 -27.85
CA ILE A 94 14.85 -3.47 -27.27
C ILE A 94 13.76 -2.50 -27.64
N ASP A 95 12.84 -3.00 -28.46
CA ASP A 95 11.68 -2.25 -28.90
C ASP A 95 10.77 -1.92 -27.70
N PRO A 96 10.17 -0.71 -27.63
CA PRO A 96 9.22 -0.36 -26.58
C PRO A 96 8.14 -1.42 -26.34
N LEU A 97 7.57 -2.01 -27.41
CA LEU A 97 6.50 -3.02 -27.28
C LEU A 97 7.02 -4.32 -26.64
N GLU A 98 8.26 -4.71 -26.93
CA GLU A 98 8.92 -5.87 -26.33
C GLU A 98 9.10 -5.66 -24.82
N LEU A 99 9.64 -4.51 -24.41
CA LEU A 99 9.80 -4.16 -23.00
C LEU A 99 8.45 -4.15 -22.25
N MET A 100 7.41 -3.61 -22.90
CA MET A 100 6.08 -3.56 -22.32
C MET A 100 5.43 -4.93 -22.15
N LYS A 101 5.66 -5.85 -23.09
CA LYS A 101 5.27 -7.26 -22.93
C LYS A 101 6.02 -7.91 -21.78
N LEU A 102 7.31 -7.65 -21.63
CA LEU A 102 8.12 -8.16 -20.52
C LEU A 102 7.56 -7.70 -19.17
N LEU A 103 7.25 -6.41 -19.02
CA LEU A 103 6.67 -5.85 -17.78
C LEU A 103 5.33 -6.53 -17.42
N ASN A 104 4.45 -6.76 -18.41
CA ASN A 104 3.20 -7.49 -18.20
C ASN A 104 3.42 -8.95 -17.79
N ILE A 105 4.34 -9.66 -18.46
CA ILE A 105 4.68 -11.06 -18.12
C ILE A 105 5.20 -11.15 -16.68
N ILE A 106 6.05 -10.21 -16.26
CA ILE A 106 6.57 -10.14 -14.90
C ILE A 106 5.44 -9.89 -13.89
N SER A 107 4.55 -8.92 -14.15
CA SER A 107 3.40 -8.67 -13.27
C SER A 107 2.50 -9.90 -13.13
N ASP A 108 2.20 -10.60 -14.23
CA ASP A 108 1.45 -11.86 -14.23
C ASP A 108 2.17 -12.97 -13.44
N TYR A 109 3.49 -13.08 -13.58
CA TYR A 109 4.32 -14.01 -12.82
C TYR A 109 4.32 -13.69 -11.31
N LEU A 110 4.37 -12.41 -10.93
CA LEU A 110 4.29 -11.99 -9.53
C LEU A 110 2.91 -12.26 -8.92
N GLU A 111 1.82 -12.08 -9.70
CA GLU A 111 0.48 -12.49 -9.27
C GLU A 111 0.40 -14.01 -9.06
N PHE A 112 0.97 -14.80 -9.97
CA PHE A 112 1.09 -16.25 -9.79
C PHE A 112 1.88 -16.62 -8.53
N SER A 113 3.02 -15.97 -8.31
CA SER A 113 3.87 -16.14 -7.12
C SER A 113 3.10 -15.87 -5.83
N ARG A 114 2.30 -14.80 -5.81
CA ARG A 114 1.43 -14.45 -4.67
C ARG A 114 0.44 -15.58 -4.37
N PHE A 115 -0.19 -16.16 -5.38
CA PHE A 115 -1.17 -17.24 -5.19
C PHE A 115 -0.55 -18.57 -4.77
N ILE A 116 0.67 -18.89 -5.21
CA ILE A 116 1.44 -20.04 -4.67
C ILE A 116 1.65 -19.87 -3.16
N GLU A 117 2.02 -18.67 -2.72
CA GLU A 117 2.20 -18.40 -1.30
C GLU A 117 0.86 -18.43 -0.54
N LEU A 118 -0.24 -17.94 -1.10
CA LEU A 118 -1.57 -18.12 -0.49
C LEU A 118 -1.93 -19.61 -0.34
N TYR A 119 -1.57 -20.45 -1.32
CA TYR A 119 -1.77 -21.91 -1.27
C TYR A 119 -0.94 -22.55 -0.16
N LYS A 120 0.34 -22.20 -0.05
CA LYS A 120 1.25 -22.65 1.03
C LYS A 120 0.70 -22.30 2.42
N ASN A 121 -0.04 -21.21 2.55
CA ASN A 121 -0.67 -20.76 3.78
C ASN A 121 -2.11 -21.27 3.98
N LYS A 122 -2.60 -22.18 3.12
CA LYS A 122 -3.94 -22.77 3.17
C LYS A 122 -5.08 -21.74 3.10
N ILE A 123 -4.85 -20.63 2.40
CA ILE A 123 -5.88 -19.60 2.13
C ILE A 123 -6.64 -19.95 0.85
N VAL A 124 -5.93 -20.47 -0.14
CA VAL A 124 -6.51 -20.99 -1.38
C VAL A 124 -6.17 -22.48 -1.53
N ARG A 125 -7.02 -23.19 -2.27
CA ARG A 125 -6.74 -24.52 -2.83
C ARG A 125 -6.35 -24.39 -4.28
N VAL A 126 -5.72 -25.43 -4.81
CA VAL A 126 -5.30 -25.50 -6.21
C VAL A 126 -5.94 -26.70 -6.91
N ILE A 127 -6.45 -26.47 -8.11
CA ILE A 127 -6.94 -27.49 -9.04
C ILE A 127 -5.97 -27.51 -10.22
N MET A 128 -5.37 -28.67 -10.51
CA MET A 128 -4.34 -28.79 -11.56
C MET A 128 -4.67 -29.90 -12.55
N THR A 129 -4.48 -29.63 -13.84
CA THR A 129 -4.64 -30.61 -14.91
C THR A 129 -3.68 -30.29 -16.05
N GLY A 130 -2.58 -31.02 -16.16
CA GLY A 130 -1.51 -30.70 -17.11
C GLY A 130 -0.96 -29.29 -16.85
N ASN A 131 -0.93 -28.44 -17.88
CA ASN A 131 -0.49 -27.05 -17.80
C ASN A 131 -1.58 -26.07 -17.28
N TYR A 132 -2.75 -26.58 -16.88
CA TYR A 132 -3.82 -25.79 -16.30
C TYR A 132 -3.71 -25.75 -14.78
N ILE A 133 -3.69 -24.54 -14.20
CA ILE A 133 -3.62 -24.29 -12.76
C ILE A 133 -4.75 -23.31 -12.39
N GLN A 134 -5.64 -23.69 -11.47
CA GLN A 134 -6.71 -22.82 -10.98
C GLN A 134 -6.66 -22.71 -9.46
N PHE A 135 -6.69 -21.48 -8.96
CA PHE A 135 -6.76 -21.19 -7.53
C PHE A 135 -8.20 -20.86 -7.11
N GLU A 136 -8.59 -21.30 -5.91
CA GLU A 136 -9.90 -21.00 -5.31
C GLU A 136 -9.75 -20.80 -3.81
N TYR A 137 -10.51 -19.87 -3.20
CA TYR A 137 -10.48 -19.70 -1.74
C TYR A 137 -10.98 -20.96 -1.02
N GLU A 138 -10.23 -21.41 -0.01
CA GLU A 138 -10.57 -22.59 0.80
C GLU A 138 -11.82 -22.35 1.66
N LYS A 139 -12.04 -21.11 2.10
CA LYS A 139 -13.15 -20.72 2.97
C LYS A 139 -13.83 -19.47 2.47
N ASP A 140 -15.14 -19.41 2.65
CA ASP A 140 -15.93 -18.22 2.34
C ASP A 140 -15.46 -16.99 3.14
N LEU A 141 -15.05 -17.16 4.40
CA LEU A 141 -14.53 -16.08 5.24
C LEU A 141 -13.32 -15.37 4.60
N PHE A 142 -12.42 -16.13 3.97
CA PHE A 142 -11.24 -15.56 3.32
C PHE A 142 -11.65 -14.68 2.15
N ARG A 143 -12.60 -15.14 1.34
CA ARG A 143 -13.19 -14.37 0.24
C ARG A 143 -13.92 -13.12 0.74
N ILE A 144 -14.68 -13.23 1.84
CA ILE A 144 -15.39 -12.10 2.45
C ILE A 144 -14.41 -10.99 2.84
N ASN A 145 -13.34 -11.35 3.57
CA ASN A 145 -12.38 -10.38 4.07
C ASN A 145 -11.56 -9.75 2.93
N ASP A 146 -11.30 -10.49 1.85
CA ASP A 146 -10.70 -9.97 0.61
C ASP A 146 -11.60 -8.92 -0.06
N ILE A 147 -12.90 -9.22 -0.21
CA ILE A 147 -13.89 -8.27 -0.76
C ILE A 147 -14.02 -7.02 0.11
N TYR A 148 -14.02 -7.20 1.44
CA TYR A 148 -14.10 -6.11 2.39
C TYR A 148 -12.89 -5.16 2.25
N ASN A 149 -11.66 -5.68 2.21
CA ASN A 149 -10.46 -4.88 1.98
C ASN A 149 -10.53 -4.17 0.61
N GLY A 150 -10.91 -4.89 -0.45
CA GLY A 150 -11.01 -4.33 -1.80
C GLY A 150 -12.02 -3.18 -1.93
N PHE A 151 -13.16 -3.25 -1.22
CA PHE A 151 -14.14 -2.18 -1.17
C PHE A 151 -13.56 -0.88 -0.59
N TRP A 152 -12.91 -0.97 0.58
CA TRP A 152 -12.35 0.21 1.25
C TRP A 152 -11.18 0.82 0.48
N HIS A 153 -10.27 0.01 -0.06
CA HIS A 153 -9.19 0.52 -0.91
C HIS A 153 -9.70 1.21 -2.17
N SER A 154 -10.77 0.68 -2.80
CA SER A 154 -11.39 1.34 -3.95
C SER A 154 -11.99 2.70 -3.58
N LEU A 155 -12.55 2.82 -2.38
CA LEU A 155 -13.14 4.06 -1.89
C LEU A 155 -12.05 5.10 -1.55
N GLU A 156 -10.99 4.69 -0.86
CA GLU A 156 -9.80 5.51 -0.56
C GLU A 156 -9.21 6.10 -1.85
N GLN A 157 -8.98 5.26 -2.86
CA GLN A 157 -8.48 5.69 -4.17
C GLN A 157 -9.43 6.65 -4.89
N SER A 158 -10.73 6.39 -4.84
CA SER A 158 -11.72 7.27 -5.48
C SER A 158 -11.74 8.65 -4.82
N ASN A 159 -11.67 8.70 -3.48
CA ASN A 159 -11.68 9.94 -2.71
C ASN A 159 -10.44 10.80 -2.95
N ALA A 160 -9.26 10.18 -3.11
CA ALA A 160 -8.01 10.90 -3.35
C ALA A 160 -8.00 11.71 -4.67
N LEU A 161 -8.88 11.37 -5.61
CA LEU A 161 -8.96 11.97 -6.94
C LEU A 161 -10.07 13.03 -7.07
N ILE A 162 -10.93 13.20 -6.05
CA ILE A 162 -12.01 14.18 -6.09
C ILE A 162 -11.43 15.60 -5.97
N GLY A 163 -11.77 16.46 -6.92
CA GLY A 163 -11.43 17.89 -6.87
C GLY A 163 -9.94 18.21 -7.09
N VAL A 164 -9.20 17.35 -7.79
CA VAL A 164 -7.80 17.56 -8.13
C VAL A 164 -7.68 18.35 -9.44
N ASP A 165 -7.15 19.57 -9.37
CA ASP A 165 -6.90 20.42 -10.54
C ASP A 165 -5.40 20.56 -10.86
N GLN A 166 -4.51 20.35 -9.88
CA GLN A 166 -3.05 20.45 -10.03
C GLN A 166 -2.29 19.30 -9.35
N LEU A 167 -1.05 19.03 -9.78
CA LEU A 167 -0.19 17.99 -9.17
C LEU A 167 0.07 18.22 -7.66
N GLN A 168 0.12 19.48 -7.22
CA GLN A 168 0.31 19.78 -5.80
C GLN A 168 -0.92 19.43 -4.96
N ASP A 169 -2.12 19.44 -5.54
CA ASP A 169 -3.36 19.01 -4.86
C ASP A 169 -3.29 17.52 -4.57
N ILE A 170 -2.75 16.74 -5.52
CA ILE A 170 -2.45 15.31 -5.31
C ILE A 170 -1.49 15.14 -4.12
N THR A 171 -0.40 15.91 -4.06
CA THR A 171 0.54 15.84 -2.94
C THR A 171 -0.10 16.25 -1.61
N ASN A 172 -1.04 17.20 -1.61
CA ASN A 172 -1.77 17.53 -0.38
C ASN A 172 -2.73 16.40 0.04
N ASN A 173 -3.40 15.77 -0.92
CA ASN A 173 -4.39 14.71 -0.68
C ASN A 173 -3.74 13.37 -0.29
N MET A 174 -2.55 13.07 -0.81
CA MET A 174 -1.83 11.81 -0.57
C MET A 174 -1.06 11.77 0.76
N PHE A 175 -0.85 12.93 1.41
CA PHE A 175 -0.28 13.02 2.76
C PHE A 175 -1.43 13.15 3.77
N ASP A 176 -1.91 12.02 4.26
CA ASP A 176 -3.07 11.92 5.16
C ASP A 176 -2.69 11.85 6.65
N LEU A 177 -1.42 11.59 6.97
CA LEU A 177 -0.90 11.65 8.33
C LEU A 177 -0.88 13.08 8.85
N ILE A 178 -1.66 13.33 9.91
CA ILE A 178 -1.74 14.63 10.60
C ILE A 178 -0.62 14.84 11.64
N VAL A 179 0.25 13.85 11.81
CA VAL A 179 1.35 13.86 12.77
C VAL A 179 2.67 14.00 12.04
N ASP A 180 3.56 14.84 12.57
CA ASP A 180 4.90 14.98 12.01
C ASP A 180 5.83 13.87 12.51
N ILE A 181 6.21 12.98 11.61
CA ILE A 181 7.04 11.81 11.89
C ILE A 181 8.52 12.15 11.72
N ASN A 182 9.35 11.69 12.64
CA ASN A 182 10.79 11.89 12.59
C ASN A 182 11.50 10.75 11.83
N PHE A 183 12.28 11.10 10.82
CA PHE A 183 13.12 10.17 10.04
C PHE A 183 14.60 10.23 10.44
N GLY A 184 14.91 10.94 11.53
CA GLY A 184 16.22 11.08 12.15
C GLY A 184 16.91 12.37 11.71
N SER A 185 17.04 12.57 10.40
CA SER A 185 17.70 13.74 9.82
C SER A 185 16.73 14.74 9.17
N PHE A 186 15.48 14.35 8.99
CA PHE A 186 14.40 15.19 8.51
C PHE A 186 13.03 14.72 9.05
N THR A 187 11.98 15.52 8.85
CA THR A 187 10.61 15.19 9.27
C THR A 187 9.65 14.97 8.10
N LEU A 188 8.44 14.47 8.37
CA LEU A 188 7.42 14.24 7.34
C LEU A 188 7.01 15.56 6.67
N GLU A 189 6.89 16.64 7.43
CA GLU A 189 6.61 17.98 6.91
C GLU A 189 7.72 18.48 5.98
N GLU A 190 8.99 18.28 6.35
CA GLU A 190 10.13 18.62 5.47
C GLU A 190 10.11 17.78 4.17
N TYR A 191 9.75 16.50 4.26
CA TYR A 191 9.58 15.64 3.07
C TYR A 191 8.40 16.09 2.19
N LYS A 192 7.30 16.54 2.78
CA LYS A 192 6.15 17.08 2.04
C LYS A 192 6.54 18.30 1.22
N VAL A 193 7.36 19.20 1.79
CA VAL A 193 7.95 20.34 1.04
C VAL A 193 8.82 19.84 -0.12
N PHE A 194 9.67 18.83 0.13
CA PHE A 194 10.49 18.23 -0.92
C PHE A 194 9.65 17.63 -2.06
N CYS A 195 8.56 16.92 -1.77
CA CYS A 195 7.66 16.40 -2.81
C CYS A 195 7.03 17.52 -3.65
N LYS A 196 6.56 18.62 -3.03
CA LYS A 196 6.00 19.77 -3.75
C LYS A 196 7.01 20.47 -4.66
N GLY A 197 8.27 20.54 -4.24
CA GLY A 197 9.32 21.07 -5.11
C GLY A 197 9.61 20.16 -6.30
N LEU A 198 9.58 18.84 -6.11
CA LEU A 198 9.65 17.87 -7.22
C LEU A 198 8.45 17.99 -8.16
N ASP A 199 7.23 18.15 -7.64
CA ASP A 199 6.04 18.39 -8.47
C ASP A 199 6.22 19.58 -9.41
N SER A 200 6.75 20.68 -8.87
CA SER A 200 6.96 21.91 -9.61
C SER A 200 7.99 21.71 -10.74
N LEU A 201 9.09 21.01 -10.45
CA LEU A 201 10.10 20.66 -11.45
C LEU A 201 9.51 19.73 -12.53
N ILE A 202 8.78 18.70 -12.14
CA ILE A 202 8.17 17.72 -13.07
C ILE A 202 7.14 18.41 -13.95
N PHE A 203 6.27 19.24 -13.38
CA PHE A 203 5.27 20.00 -14.12
C PHE A 203 5.93 20.89 -15.18
N GLN A 204 6.98 21.63 -14.81
CA GLN A 204 7.74 22.46 -15.73
C GLN A 204 8.34 21.62 -16.88
N LYS A 205 8.90 20.44 -16.56
CA LYS A 205 9.51 19.54 -17.56
C LYS A 205 8.49 18.92 -18.52
N LEU A 206 7.36 18.46 -18.00
CA LEU A 206 6.29 17.85 -18.81
C LEU A 206 5.53 18.88 -19.66
N SER A 207 5.48 20.13 -19.20
CA SER A 207 4.86 21.26 -19.92
C SER A 207 5.74 21.86 -21.02
N ASN A 208 6.98 21.38 -21.17
CA ASN A 208 7.84 21.81 -22.26
C ASN A 208 7.18 21.46 -23.61
N PRO A 209 6.98 22.43 -24.53
CA PRO A 209 6.37 22.17 -25.83
C PRO A 209 7.24 21.24 -26.70
N ILE A 210 8.56 21.22 -26.47
CA ILE A 210 9.49 20.36 -27.20
C ILE A 210 9.70 19.08 -26.42
N LYS A 211 9.25 17.95 -26.98
CA LYS A 211 9.41 16.61 -26.41
C LYS A 211 10.29 15.76 -27.33
N ILE A 212 11.43 15.30 -26.82
CA ILE A 212 12.35 14.42 -27.52
C ILE A 212 12.05 12.98 -27.09
N VAL A 213 11.81 12.11 -28.06
CA VAL A 213 11.55 10.67 -27.84
C VAL A 213 12.75 10.05 -27.11
N ASN A 214 12.49 9.20 -26.10
CA ASN A 214 13.51 8.58 -25.23
C ASN A 214 14.24 9.51 -24.26
N GLU A 215 13.94 10.81 -24.25
CA GLU A 215 14.55 11.79 -23.32
C GLU A 215 13.50 12.53 -22.47
N VAL A 216 12.27 12.04 -22.49
CA VAL A 216 11.10 12.65 -21.83
C VAL A 216 10.63 11.78 -20.68
N GLY A 217 10.10 12.41 -19.63
CA GLY A 217 9.49 11.72 -18.48
C GLY A 217 10.47 11.25 -17.41
N PHE A 218 11.78 11.51 -17.56
CA PHE A 218 12.77 11.23 -16.52
C PHE A 218 13.92 12.24 -16.55
N LEU A 219 14.73 12.26 -15.49
CA LEU A 219 15.98 13.05 -15.42
C LEU A 219 17.12 12.19 -14.89
N VAL A 220 18.32 12.39 -15.43
CA VAL A 220 19.56 11.75 -14.97
C VAL A 220 20.59 12.84 -14.67
N LEU A 221 20.87 13.05 -13.39
CA LEU A 221 21.70 14.16 -12.92
C LEU A 221 22.66 13.70 -11.83
N THR A 222 23.77 14.39 -11.65
CA THR A 222 24.60 14.24 -10.44
C THR A 222 23.84 14.72 -9.21
N GLU A 223 24.31 14.35 -8.02
CA GLU A 223 23.70 14.80 -6.76
C GLU A 223 23.71 16.34 -6.65
N ASP A 224 24.83 16.98 -6.98
CA ASP A 224 24.95 18.45 -6.99
C ASP A 224 23.99 19.10 -7.98
N GLU A 225 23.85 18.55 -9.19
CA GLU A 225 22.90 19.03 -10.18
C GLU A 225 21.45 18.90 -9.68
N TRP A 226 21.11 17.81 -9.00
CA TRP A 226 19.81 17.64 -8.36
C TRP A 226 19.55 18.71 -7.30
N ILE A 227 20.50 18.91 -6.38
CA ILE A 227 20.39 19.92 -5.32
C ILE A 227 20.17 21.31 -5.94
N HIS A 228 20.99 21.70 -6.91
CA HIS A 228 20.88 23.00 -7.57
C HIS A 228 19.57 23.16 -8.35
N LYS A 229 19.06 22.11 -9.02
CA LYS A 229 17.78 22.19 -9.72
C LYS A 229 16.57 22.25 -8.80
N LEU A 230 16.64 21.63 -7.63
CA LEU A 230 15.51 21.55 -6.69
C LEU A 230 15.43 22.75 -5.75
N SER A 231 16.57 23.35 -5.40
CA SER A 231 16.65 24.44 -4.43
C SER A 231 15.75 25.65 -4.73
N PRO A 232 15.58 26.10 -5.99
CA PRO A 232 14.64 27.18 -6.32
C PRO A 232 13.17 26.87 -5.99
N TYR A 233 12.79 25.59 -5.94
CA TYR A 233 11.42 25.13 -5.67
C TYR A 233 11.17 24.80 -4.20
N MET A 234 12.21 24.80 -3.37
CA MET A 234 12.17 24.31 -1.99
C MET A 234 12.81 25.34 -1.04
N SER A 235 12.33 26.59 -1.08
CA SER A 235 12.97 27.72 -0.39
C SER A 235 13.08 27.57 1.13
N SER A 236 12.27 26.71 1.75
CA SER A 236 12.34 26.40 3.19
C SER A 236 13.32 25.27 3.54
N LEU A 237 13.89 24.56 2.56
CA LEU A 237 14.89 23.51 2.78
C LEU A 237 16.28 24.01 2.38
N SER A 238 17.28 23.77 3.24
CA SER A 238 18.68 24.03 2.90
C SER A 238 19.21 23.01 1.88
N HIS A 239 20.27 23.37 1.14
CA HIS A 239 20.93 22.43 0.21
C HIS A 239 21.32 21.11 0.90
N ASN A 240 21.85 21.18 2.12
CA ASN A 240 22.21 19.99 2.91
C ASN A 240 20.97 19.13 3.23
N LYS A 241 19.84 19.77 3.55
CA LYS A 241 18.59 19.05 3.81
C LYS A 241 18.07 18.35 2.55
N ILE A 242 18.12 19.02 1.39
CA ILE A 242 17.77 18.43 0.09
C ILE A 242 18.66 17.21 -0.19
N ALA A 243 19.98 17.35 -0.05
CA ALA A 243 20.94 16.26 -0.24
C ALA A 243 20.65 15.07 0.70
N THR A 244 20.35 15.36 1.96
CA THR A 244 20.01 14.35 2.97
C THR A 244 18.76 13.55 2.57
N ILE A 245 17.70 14.22 2.11
CA ILE A 245 16.46 13.57 1.67
C ILE A 245 16.72 12.72 0.41
N ILE A 246 17.46 13.24 -0.58
CA ILE A 246 17.83 12.49 -1.79
C ILE A 246 18.60 11.21 -1.41
N ASN A 247 19.60 11.32 -0.55
CA ASN A 247 20.39 10.18 -0.09
C ASN A 247 19.55 9.17 0.69
N TYR A 248 18.57 9.63 1.45
CA TYR A 248 17.63 8.76 2.14
C TYR A 248 16.75 7.95 1.17
N LEU A 249 16.37 8.55 0.04
CA LEU A 249 15.50 7.97 -0.99
C LEU A 249 16.27 7.25 -2.11
N LYS A 250 17.59 7.12 -1.98
CA LYS A 250 18.45 6.47 -2.96
C LYS A 250 18.25 4.95 -2.95
N TYR A 251 18.00 4.37 -4.12
CA TYR A 251 17.92 2.93 -4.31
C TYR A 251 19.27 2.27 -4.04
N ASP A 252 19.25 1.11 -3.39
CA ASP A 252 20.46 0.36 -3.03
C ASP A 252 20.48 -1.02 -3.69
N PHE A 253 21.25 -1.14 -4.78
CA PHE A 253 21.46 -2.40 -5.50
C PHE A 253 22.15 -3.49 -4.66
N SER A 254 22.79 -3.14 -3.54
CA SER A 254 23.40 -4.13 -2.65
C SER A 254 22.40 -4.74 -1.67
N ASN A 255 21.23 -4.12 -1.51
CA ASN A 255 20.17 -4.58 -0.63
C ASN A 255 19.04 -5.25 -1.43
N SER A 256 18.88 -6.56 -1.26
CA SER A 256 17.84 -7.34 -1.93
C SER A 256 16.41 -6.98 -1.49
N GLU A 257 16.25 -6.30 -0.36
CA GLU A 257 14.96 -5.77 0.10
C GLU A 257 14.71 -4.32 -0.39
N SER A 258 15.64 -3.70 -1.12
CA SER A 258 15.43 -2.34 -1.65
C SER A 258 14.32 -2.32 -2.70
N ASP A 259 13.37 -1.39 -2.53
CA ASP A 259 12.20 -1.23 -3.38
C ASP A 259 12.25 0.14 -4.08
N PRO A 260 12.35 0.20 -5.43
CA PRO A 260 12.36 1.46 -6.16
C PRO A 260 11.03 2.20 -6.06
N ASN A 261 9.97 1.55 -5.56
CA ASN A 261 8.71 2.22 -5.29
C ASN A 261 8.75 3.21 -4.13
N ILE A 262 9.76 3.10 -3.26
CA ILE A 262 9.93 3.99 -2.10
C ILE A 262 11.33 4.62 -2.06
N SER A 263 12.28 4.04 -2.79
CA SER A 263 13.63 4.58 -3.02
C SER A 263 13.80 4.94 -4.50
N TYR A 264 13.13 6.00 -4.96
CA TYR A 264 12.94 6.30 -6.38
C TYR A 264 14.09 7.09 -7.04
N PHE A 265 15.17 7.42 -6.32
CA PHE A 265 16.41 7.92 -6.93
C PHE A 265 17.34 6.74 -7.25
N ILE A 266 17.40 6.35 -8.52
CA ILE A 266 18.07 5.12 -8.96
C ILE A 266 19.51 5.44 -9.39
N PRO A 267 20.54 4.88 -8.74
CA PRO A 267 21.94 5.12 -9.12
C PRO A 267 22.28 4.53 -10.48
N MET A 268 22.97 5.29 -11.32
CA MET A 268 23.42 4.87 -12.65
C MET A 268 24.62 5.73 -13.10
N ASN A 269 25.75 5.12 -13.45
CA ASN A 269 26.95 5.80 -13.97
C ASN A 269 27.39 7.04 -13.16
N GLY A 270 27.39 6.93 -11.82
CA GLY A 270 27.74 8.05 -10.92
C GLY A 270 26.69 9.17 -10.85
N LYS A 271 25.52 8.98 -11.46
CA LYS A 271 24.36 9.88 -11.44
C LYS A 271 23.17 9.21 -10.77
N LEU A 272 22.10 9.98 -10.58
CA LEU A 272 20.81 9.53 -10.07
C LEU A 272 19.73 9.77 -11.12
N LEU A 273 19.02 8.71 -11.48
CA LEU A 273 17.84 8.74 -12.34
C LEU A 273 16.59 8.91 -11.48
N LEU A 274 15.70 9.82 -11.89
CA LEU A 274 14.32 9.93 -11.38
C LEU A 274 13.35 9.78 -12.55
N SER A 275 12.51 8.74 -12.52
CA SER A 275 11.36 8.60 -13.42
C SER A 275 10.18 9.37 -12.85
N PHE A 276 9.55 10.21 -13.68
CA PHE A 276 8.44 11.05 -13.25
C PHE A 276 7.21 10.20 -12.99
N ASN A 277 6.86 9.27 -13.89
CA ASN A 277 5.68 8.43 -13.67
C ASN A 277 5.86 7.50 -12.47
N LEU A 278 7.06 6.94 -12.28
CA LEU A 278 7.37 6.13 -11.10
C LEU A 278 7.15 6.94 -9.81
N PHE A 279 7.75 8.13 -9.71
CA PHE A 279 7.55 9.04 -8.59
C PHE A 279 6.08 9.40 -8.40
N LEU A 280 5.40 9.88 -9.44
CA LEU A 280 4.02 10.36 -9.35
C LEU A 280 3.05 9.32 -8.78
N CYS A 281 3.26 8.03 -9.11
CA CYS A 281 2.38 6.93 -8.73
C CYS A 281 2.62 6.38 -7.31
N GLN A 282 3.68 6.79 -6.63
CA GLN A 282 4.18 6.11 -5.42
C GLN A 282 4.18 6.97 -4.15
N ARG A 283 3.71 8.21 -4.24
CA ARG A 283 3.91 9.21 -3.18
C ARG A 283 2.85 9.12 -2.12
N LEU A 284 3.11 8.29 -1.13
CA LEU A 284 2.35 8.24 0.11
C LEU A 284 3.30 8.45 1.28
N ASP A 285 2.88 9.20 2.28
CA ASP A 285 3.55 9.26 3.57
C ASP A 285 3.74 7.85 4.19
N LYS A 286 2.75 6.97 4.01
CA LYS A 286 2.80 5.54 4.36
C LYS A 286 3.95 4.79 3.68
N ASN A 287 4.36 5.18 2.47
CA ASN A 287 5.51 4.61 1.77
C ASN A 287 6.84 5.06 2.37
N LEU A 288 6.94 6.33 2.82
CA LEU A 288 8.12 6.79 3.54
C LEU A 288 8.26 6.10 4.91
N LEU A 289 7.15 5.82 5.59
CA LEU A 289 7.17 5.01 6.82
C LEU A 289 7.65 3.57 6.59
N ARG A 290 7.38 2.97 5.43
CA ARG A 290 7.95 1.65 5.04
C ARG A 290 9.47 1.75 4.95
N LEU A 291 9.97 2.77 4.27
CA LEU A 291 11.41 3.00 4.16
C LEU A 291 12.07 3.25 5.53
N LEU A 292 11.39 3.98 6.42
CA LEU A 292 11.85 4.18 7.80
C LEU A 292 11.97 2.86 8.56
N LYS A 293 10.98 2.00 8.46
CA LYS A 293 11.00 0.69 9.10
C LYS A 293 12.14 -0.19 8.57
N GLU A 294 12.43 -0.14 7.27
CA GLU A 294 13.53 -0.88 6.62
C GLU A 294 14.89 -0.35 7.05
N LYS A 295 15.09 0.98 7.02
CA LYS A 295 16.39 1.61 7.32
C LYS A 295 16.68 1.76 8.82
N ASN A 296 15.64 1.94 9.66
CA ASN A 296 15.78 2.16 11.09
C ASN A 296 14.54 1.70 11.87
N LEU A 297 14.47 0.39 12.13
CA LEU A 297 13.36 -0.23 12.84
C LEU A 297 13.14 0.36 14.25
N SER A 298 14.22 0.72 14.96
CA SER A 298 14.13 1.31 16.32
C SER A 298 13.46 2.68 16.29
N LEU A 299 13.86 3.54 15.35
CA LEU A 299 13.22 4.85 15.18
C LEU A 299 11.75 4.70 14.76
N TYR A 300 11.44 3.80 13.82
CA TYR A 300 10.06 3.48 13.48
C TYR A 300 9.23 3.04 14.70
N GLN A 301 9.79 2.19 15.57
CA GLN A 301 9.12 1.74 16.79
C GLN A 301 8.83 2.91 17.75
N ASN A 302 9.76 3.86 17.89
CA ASN A 302 9.59 5.05 18.73
C ASN A 302 8.49 5.99 18.20
N GLU A 303 8.32 6.05 16.88
CA GLU A 303 7.30 6.91 16.25
C GLU A 303 5.90 6.28 16.21
N GLN A 304 5.73 5.00 16.59
CA GLN A 304 4.42 4.32 16.53
C GLN A 304 3.32 5.01 17.37
N LYS A 305 3.68 5.60 18.52
CA LYS A 305 2.72 6.33 19.36
C LYS A 305 2.09 7.52 18.64
N LYS A 306 2.82 8.16 17.71
CA LYS A 306 2.27 9.24 16.89
C LYS A 306 1.26 8.70 15.88
N LEU A 307 1.49 7.51 15.34
CA LEU A 307 0.56 6.88 14.40
C LEU A 307 -0.75 6.45 15.08
N GLU A 308 -0.69 5.99 16.33
CA GLU A 308 -1.87 5.75 17.17
C GLU A 308 -2.62 7.06 17.45
N LYS A 309 -1.89 8.12 17.84
CA LYS A 309 -2.46 9.47 18.02
C LYS A 309 -3.18 9.95 16.76
N HIS A 310 -2.57 9.75 15.59
CA HIS A 310 -3.18 10.07 14.30
C HIS A 310 -4.52 9.35 14.09
N GLN A 311 -4.60 8.04 14.36
CA GLN A 311 -5.87 7.29 14.25
C GLN A 311 -6.94 7.85 15.20
N ILE A 312 -6.57 8.16 16.45
CA ILE A 312 -7.49 8.72 17.45
C ILE A 312 -8.03 10.08 17.00
N GLU A 313 -7.16 10.96 16.52
CA GLU A 313 -7.54 12.30 16.07
C GLU A 313 -8.40 12.25 14.80
N GLN A 314 -8.11 11.35 13.85
CA GLN A 314 -8.99 11.11 12.70
C GLN A 314 -10.40 10.66 13.11
N ILE A 315 -10.50 9.74 14.07
CA ILE A 315 -11.78 9.27 14.61
C ILE A 315 -12.54 10.43 15.26
N LYS A 316 -11.87 11.19 16.14
CA LYS A 316 -12.47 12.34 16.85
C LYS A 316 -12.96 13.42 15.89
N ALA A 317 -12.17 13.76 14.86
CA ALA A 317 -12.50 14.79 13.89
C ALA A 317 -13.75 14.47 13.06
N ASN A 318 -14.07 13.19 12.87
CA ASN A 318 -15.21 12.74 12.08
C ASN A 318 -16.42 12.28 12.91
N ALA A 319 -16.32 12.35 14.24
CA ALA A 319 -17.38 11.92 15.13
C ALA A 319 -18.43 13.00 15.36
N SER A 320 -19.67 12.58 15.53
CA SER A 320 -20.76 13.47 15.96
C SER A 320 -20.53 13.96 17.41
N THR A 321 -21.14 15.09 17.79
CA THR A 321 -21.01 15.69 19.13
C THR A 321 -21.62 14.84 20.27
N TRP A 322 -22.27 13.73 19.96
CA TRP A 322 -22.86 12.79 20.92
C TRP A 322 -21.83 11.81 21.49
N TYR A 323 -20.62 11.78 20.93
CA TYR A 323 -19.52 10.97 21.40
C TYR A 323 -18.58 11.80 22.25
N ASP A 324 -18.25 11.27 23.42
CA ASP A 324 -17.13 11.74 24.23
C ASP A 324 -16.00 10.71 24.15
N PHE A 325 -14.77 11.18 24.22
CA PHE A 325 -13.58 10.36 24.02
C PHE A 325 -12.63 10.49 25.19
N ASP A 326 -12.00 9.38 25.55
CA ASP A 326 -10.84 9.34 26.45
C ASP A 326 -9.80 8.35 25.90
N VAL A 327 -8.58 8.42 26.42
CA VAL A 327 -7.46 7.56 26.02
C VAL A 327 -6.81 6.99 27.26
N ASP A 328 -6.34 5.75 27.17
CA ASP A 328 -5.61 5.16 28.28
C ASP A 328 -4.24 5.82 28.47
N LYS A 329 -3.96 6.20 29.73
CA LYS A 329 -2.74 6.92 30.12
C LYS A 329 -1.65 5.97 30.62
N ASP A 330 -2.01 4.74 30.98
CA ASP A 330 -1.16 3.78 31.71
C ASP A 330 -0.60 2.66 30.82
N GLY A 331 -1.03 2.57 29.55
CA GLY A 331 -0.69 1.49 28.63
C GLY A 331 -1.44 0.19 28.90
N SER A 332 -2.66 0.26 29.43
CA SER A 332 -3.54 -0.87 29.71
C SER A 332 -3.84 -1.67 28.43
N PRO A 333 -3.64 -3.00 28.40
CA PRO A 333 -3.86 -3.78 27.18
C PRO A 333 -5.34 -3.86 26.78
N GLY A 334 -5.68 -3.42 25.56
CA GLY A 334 -7.04 -3.52 25.02
C GLY A 334 -7.80 -2.18 25.03
N GLU A 335 -7.19 -1.11 25.55
CA GLU A 335 -7.89 0.07 26.04
C GLU A 335 -7.36 1.38 25.42
N ASP A 336 -6.77 1.30 24.22
CA ASP A 336 -6.11 2.43 23.54
C ASP A 336 -7.05 3.65 23.34
N LEU A 337 -8.33 3.43 23.02
CA LEU A 337 -9.33 4.47 22.83
C LEU A 337 -10.67 4.10 23.48
N ILE A 338 -11.20 5.02 24.28
CA ILE A 338 -12.48 4.88 24.97
C ILE A 338 -13.48 5.86 24.36
N VAL A 339 -14.64 5.35 23.92
CA VAL A 339 -15.69 6.17 23.31
C VAL A 339 -16.99 6.00 24.07
N TYR A 340 -17.54 7.09 24.58
CA TYR A 340 -18.84 7.11 25.24
C TYR A 340 -19.91 7.70 24.33
N ASP A 341 -20.90 6.89 23.96
CA ASP A 341 -22.10 7.34 23.27
C ASP A 341 -23.14 7.83 24.28
N LYS A 342 -23.24 9.15 24.43
CA LYS A 342 -24.13 9.80 25.39
C LYS A 342 -25.61 9.55 25.10
N ARG A 343 -25.97 9.28 23.84
CA ARG A 343 -27.38 9.08 23.46
C ARG A 343 -27.86 7.69 23.84
N GLU A 344 -27.03 6.70 23.53
CA GLU A 344 -27.40 5.30 23.79
C GLU A 344 -27.03 4.84 25.20
N ASN A 345 -26.17 5.62 25.88
CA ASN A 345 -25.56 5.30 27.15
C ASN A 345 -24.72 4.00 27.06
N ILE A 346 -23.83 3.95 26.06
CA ILE A 346 -22.98 2.79 25.75
C ILE A 346 -21.52 3.24 25.70
N VAL A 347 -20.63 2.45 26.29
CA VAL A 347 -19.19 2.66 26.19
C VAL A 347 -18.59 1.66 25.21
N GLN A 348 -17.64 2.14 24.41
CA GLN A 348 -16.87 1.35 23.47
C GLN A 348 -15.41 1.39 23.91
N ILE A 349 -14.79 0.22 24.01
CA ILE A 349 -13.38 0.03 24.38
C ILE A 349 -12.66 -0.53 23.16
N ILE A 350 -11.66 0.21 22.69
CA ILE A 350 -11.08 0.00 21.36
C ILE A 350 -9.57 -0.17 21.47
N GLU A 351 -9.07 -1.32 21.01
CA GLU A 351 -7.65 -1.53 20.75
C GLU A 351 -7.31 -1.06 19.33
N LEU A 352 -6.36 -0.15 19.22
CA LEU A 352 -5.89 0.42 17.96
C LEU A 352 -4.67 -0.36 17.46
N LYS A 353 -4.66 -0.67 16.17
CA LYS A 353 -3.49 -1.24 15.50
C LYS A 353 -3.16 -0.40 14.28
N TYR A 354 -1.95 0.14 14.26
CA TYR A 354 -1.41 0.75 13.06
C TYR A 354 -0.55 -0.26 12.29
N LYS A 355 -0.75 -0.32 10.98
CA LYS A 355 0.05 -1.12 10.07
C LYS A 355 0.34 -0.35 8.78
N LEU A 356 1.54 -0.52 8.28
CA LEU A 356 1.89 -0.10 6.94
C LEU A 356 1.17 -0.94 5.88
N PRO A 357 0.90 -0.36 4.69
CA PRO A 357 0.34 -1.07 3.55
C PRO A 357 0.97 -2.44 3.30
N VAL A 358 0.13 -3.42 2.93
CA VAL A 358 0.50 -4.84 2.82
C VAL A 358 0.70 -5.18 1.35
N HIS A 359 1.93 -5.45 0.94
CA HIS A 359 2.24 -5.82 -0.45
C HIS A 359 2.90 -7.20 -0.56
N THR A 360 3.49 -7.70 0.52
CA THR A 360 4.19 -8.99 0.54
C THR A 360 3.47 -10.04 1.39
N VAL A 361 3.72 -11.31 1.07
CA VAL A 361 3.20 -12.46 1.84
C VAL A 361 3.74 -12.46 3.28
N LYS A 362 4.98 -12.01 3.48
CA LYS A 362 5.60 -11.81 4.81
C LYS A 362 4.75 -10.86 5.65
N GLU A 363 4.24 -9.79 5.05
CA GLU A 363 3.37 -8.82 5.72
C GLU A 363 1.97 -9.35 5.98
N ILE A 364 1.43 -10.23 5.14
CA ILE A 364 0.16 -10.95 5.41
C ILE A 364 0.31 -11.81 6.68
N LYS A 365 1.40 -12.57 6.81
CA LYS A 365 1.65 -13.37 8.04
C LYS A 365 1.79 -12.49 9.28
N ASN A 366 2.44 -11.35 9.16
CA ASN A 366 2.57 -10.40 10.26
C ASN A 366 1.22 -9.77 10.64
N LEU A 367 0.30 -9.59 9.68
CA LEU A 367 -1.08 -9.13 9.94
C LEU A 367 -1.79 -10.07 10.91
N LYS A 368 -1.76 -11.36 10.61
CA LYS A 368 -2.40 -12.38 11.45
C LYS A 368 -1.88 -12.36 12.88
N LYS A 369 -0.56 -12.25 13.06
CA LYS A 369 0.06 -12.15 14.39
C LYS A 369 -0.39 -10.89 15.12
N LEU A 370 -0.35 -9.74 14.46
CA LEU A 370 -0.77 -8.45 15.02
C LEU A 370 -2.24 -8.49 15.49
N LEU A 371 -3.14 -8.97 14.63
CA LEU A 371 -4.57 -9.04 14.96
C LEU A 371 -4.88 -10.11 16.01
N SER A 372 -4.13 -11.21 16.05
CA SER A 372 -4.25 -12.19 17.13
C SER A 372 -3.83 -11.64 18.50
N LYS A 373 -2.84 -10.72 18.52
CA LYS A 373 -2.43 -10.01 19.74
C LYS A 373 -3.55 -9.06 20.20
N ALA A 374 -4.09 -8.26 19.28
CA ALA A 374 -5.20 -7.35 19.56
C ALA A 374 -6.41 -8.08 20.16
N THR A 375 -6.82 -9.22 19.58
CA THR A 375 -7.92 -10.04 20.14
C THR A 375 -7.63 -10.53 21.56
N LYS A 376 -6.38 -10.85 21.91
CA LYS A 376 -6.01 -11.23 23.28
C LYS A 376 -6.08 -10.04 24.23
N GLN A 377 -5.65 -8.87 23.79
CA GLN A 377 -5.69 -7.62 24.57
C GLN A 377 -7.13 -7.21 24.87
N ASN A 378 -8.04 -7.25 23.88
CA ASN A 378 -9.47 -6.98 24.13
C ASN A 378 -10.08 -7.91 25.18
N ARG A 379 -9.68 -9.20 25.20
CA ARG A 379 -10.15 -10.16 26.22
C ARG A 379 -9.60 -9.86 27.62
N THR A 380 -8.44 -9.21 27.71
CA THR A 380 -7.92 -8.72 28.98
C THR A 380 -8.76 -7.55 29.47
N ALA A 381 -8.98 -6.53 28.62
CA ALA A 381 -9.85 -5.40 28.93
C ALA A 381 -11.27 -5.83 29.33
N GLU A 382 -11.85 -6.81 28.63
CA GLU A 382 -13.19 -7.37 28.95
C GLU A 382 -13.28 -7.98 30.36
N ARG A 383 -12.17 -8.45 30.92
CA ARG A 383 -12.12 -9.00 32.29
C ARG A 383 -11.91 -7.92 33.34
N GLU A 384 -11.24 -6.83 32.98
CA GLU A 384 -10.83 -5.76 33.89
C GLU A 384 -11.87 -4.63 33.96
N LEU A 385 -12.58 -4.38 32.87
CA LEU A 385 -13.59 -3.33 32.76
C LEU A 385 -15.01 -3.89 32.80
N ASN A 386 -15.87 -3.20 33.54
CA ASN A 386 -17.30 -3.46 33.59
C ASN A 386 -18.07 -2.15 33.75
N ILE A 387 -19.40 -2.22 33.66
CA ILE A 387 -20.25 -1.03 33.70
C ILE A 387 -20.11 -0.21 34.99
N GLN A 388 -19.61 -0.79 36.09
CA GLN A 388 -19.48 -0.09 37.36
C GLN A 388 -18.16 0.70 37.45
N ASN A 389 -17.09 0.26 36.80
CA ASN A 389 -15.76 0.86 36.96
C ASN A 389 -15.29 1.71 35.77
N VAL A 390 -15.90 1.57 34.60
CA VAL A 390 -15.37 2.19 33.37
C VAL A 390 -15.32 3.72 33.43
N PHE A 391 -16.35 4.40 33.98
CA PHE A 391 -16.34 5.86 34.17
C PHE A 391 -15.59 6.33 35.42
N GLN A 392 -15.19 5.41 36.30
CA GLN A 392 -14.26 5.72 37.38
C GLN A 392 -12.83 5.75 36.85
N LYS A 393 -12.49 4.80 35.98
CA LYS A 393 -11.17 4.72 35.34
C LYS A 393 -10.98 5.82 34.29
N TYR A 394 -12.02 6.12 33.52
CA TYR A 394 -11.98 7.06 32.39
C TYR A 394 -12.89 8.26 32.60
N PHE A 395 -12.66 9.31 31.82
CA PHE A 395 -13.37 10.58 31.79
C PHE A 395 -13.20 11.43 33.05
N ASP A 396 -12.14 11.19 33.84
CA ASP A 396 -11.71 12.00 34.98
C ASP A 396 -12.90 12.40 35.91
N GLY A 397 -13.82 11.45 36.16
CA GLY A 397 -14.98 11.63 37.04
C GLY A 397 -16.17 12.40 36.46
N LYS A 398 -16.12 12.83 35.19
CA LYS A 398 -17.22 13.55 34.49
C LYS A 398 -18.55 12.79 34.51
N TYR A 399 -18.50 11.46 34.53
CA TYR A 399 -19.66 10.57 34.48
C TYR A 399 -19.80 9.66 35.70
N LYS A 400 -19.22 10.05 36.85
CA LYS A 400 -19.17 9.23 38.08
C LYS A 400 -20.55 8.77 38.60
N ASP A 401 -21.61 9.52 38.30
CA ASP A 401 -22.99 9.25 38.77
C ASP A 401 -23.86 8.58 37.68
N ILE A 402 -23.27 8.21 36.54
CA ILE A 402 -23.94 7.53 35.43
C ILE A 402 -23.43 6.09 35.36
N THR A 403 -24.31 5.14 35.11
CA THR A 403 -23.93 3.76 34.79
C THR A 403 -24.25 3.47 33.33
N PRO A 404 -23.26 3.10 32.49
CA PRO A 404 -23.51 2.73 31.11
C PRO A 404 -24.34 1.44 31.03
N LYS A 405 -25.18 1.33 30.01
CA LYS A 405 -26.03 0.15 29.79
C LYS A 405 -25.21 -1.08 29.41
N LYS A 406 -24.15 -0.89 28.62
CA LYS A 406 -23.23 -1.94 28.18
C LYS A 406 -21.89 -1.38 27.75
N ILE A 407 -20.91 -2.27 27.65
CA ILE A 407 -19.58 -2.02 27.11
C ILE A 407 -19.37 -2.91 25.89
N ILE A 408 -18.82 -2.37 24.81
CA ILE A 408 -18.50 -3.10 23.59
C ILE A 408 -16.98 -3.08 23.38
N PHE A 409 -16.38 -4.25 23.19
CA PHE A 409 -14.93 -4.40 22.98
C PHE A 409 -14.63 -4.82 21.54
N PHE A 410 -13.73 -4.11 20.86
CA PHE A 410 -13.31 -4.46 19.50
C PHE A 410 -11.97 -3.83 19.15
N SER A 411 -11.42 -4.19 17.99
CA SER A 411 -10.16 -3.61 17.51
C SER A 411 -10.35 -2.87 16.20
N LEU A 412 -9.58 -1.80 16.01
CA LEU A 412 -9.47 -1.08 14.76
C LEU A 412 -8.09 -1.25 14.15
N ILE A 413 -8.04 -1.38 12.82
CA ILE A 413 -6.81 -1.35 12.04
C ILE A 413 -6.93 -0.36 10.89
N ASN A 414 -5.85 0.33 10.55
CA ASN A 414 -5.90 1.41 9.56
C ASN A 414 -6.01 0.93 8.10
N TYR A 415 -5.33 -0.16 7.71
CA TYR A 415 -5.16 -0.48 6.28
C TYR A 415 -5.94 -1.70 5.78
N SER A 416 -5.73 -2.87 6.39
CA SER A 416 -6.38 -4.11 5.95
C SER A 416 -6.59 -5.08 7.09
N ILE A 417 -7.62 -5.94 6.95
CA ILE A 417 -7.85 -7.08 7.84
C ILE A 417 -7.23 -8.36 7.25
N ASP A 418 -6.87 -9.31 8.10
CA ASP A 418 -6.38 -10.63 7.67
C ASP A 418 -7.52 -11.47 7.08
N TYR A 419 -7.17 -12.40 6.18
CA TYR A 419 -8.14 -13.35 5.62
C TYR A 419 -8.91 -14.09 6.72
N SER A 420 -8.27 -14.43 7.83
CA SER A 420 -8.88 -15.14 8.96
C SER A 420 -9.36 -14.25 10.11
N SER A 421 -9.35 -12.92 9.94
CA SER A 421 -9.79 -11.98 10.97
C SER A 421 -11.22 -12.25 11.43
N SER A 422 -11.42 -12.08 12.75
CA SER A 422 -12.76 -12.07 13.32
C SER A 422 -13.54 -10.84 12.88
N ASN A 423 -14.86 -10.89 13.02
CA ASN A 423 -15.72 -9.75 12.69
C ASN A 423 -15.58 -8.57 13.67
N HIS A 424 -15.00 -8.79 14.85
CA HIS A 424 -14.72 -7.76 15.86
C HIS A 424 -13.45 -6.93 15.55
N VAL A 425 -12.93 -7.03 14.32
CA VAL A 425 -11.87 -6.16 13.80
C VAL A 425 -12.46 -5.36 12.64
N LEU A 426 -12.43 -4.03 12.73
CA LEU A 426 -12.88 -3.13 11.66
C LEU A 426 -11.71 -2.29 11.12
N LEU A 427 -11.93 -1.69 9.96
CA LEU A 427 -11.05 -0.62 9.50
C LEU A 427 -11.41 0.68 10.20
N VAL A 428 -10.41 1.54 10.43
CA VAL A 428 -10.63 2.89 10.97
C VAL A 428 -11.65 3.65 10.13
N ASP A 429 -11.50 3.65 8.80
CA ASP A 429 -12.43 4.33 7.88
C ASP A 429 -13.86 3.80 7.99
N HIS A 430 -14.01 2.49 8.17
CA HIS A 430 -15.32 1.89 8.38
C HIS A 430 -15.95 2.37 9.68
N TYR A 431 -15.18 2.38 10.77
CA TYR A 431 -15.68 2.86 12.05
C TYR A 431 -16.04 4.35 12.01
N ILE A 432 -15.24 5.17 11.32
CA ILE A 432 -15.56 6.57 11.05
C ILE A 432 -16.92 6.71 10.35
N GLU A 433 -17.19 5.92 9.31
CA GLU A 433 -18.48 5.93 8.62
C GLU A 433 -19.64 5.47 9.51
N LEU A 434 -19.40 4.56 10.45
CA LEU A 434 -20.40 4.15 11.43
C LEU A 434 -20.70 5.27 12.45
N LEU A 435 -19.68 5.97 12.94
CA LEU A 435 -19.83 7.10 13.89
C LEU A 435 -20.62 8.29 13.33
N LYS A 436 -20.69 8.43 12.01
CA LYS A 436 -21.53 9.44 11.34
C LYS A 436 -23.03 9.10 11.40
N ARG A 437 -23.40 7.85 11.72
CA ARG A 437 -24.80 7.36 11.72
C ARG A 437 -25.38 7.36 13.13
N SER A 438 -26.62 7.83 13.26
CA SER A 438 -27.36 7.73 14.52
C SER A 438 -27.55 6.28 14.97
N GLY A 439 -27.34 6.01 16.26
CA GLY A 439 -27.49 4.68 16.84
C GLY A 439 -26.36 3.71 16.48
N CYS A 440 -25.18 4.21 16.08
CA CYS A 440 -23.98 3.42 15.80
C CYS A 440 -23.75 2.36 16.89
N SER A 441 -23.65 2.79 18.16
CA SER A 441 -23.33 1.91 19.29
C SER A 441 -24.33 0.77 19.49
N ASN A 442 -25.63 1.00 19.24
CA ASN A 442 -26.64 -0.06 19.31
C ASN A 442 -26.46 -1.08 18.18
N ARG A 443 -26.04 -0.63 17.00
CA ARG A 443 -25.91 -1.48 15.81
C ARG A 443 -24.56 -2.20 15.73
N MET A 444 -23.55 -1.83 16.53
CA MET A 444 -22.21 -2.44 16.48
C MET A 444 -22.23 -3.96 16.59
N GLU A 445 -23.03 -4.54 17.48
CA GLU A 445 -23.14 -6.01 17.60
C GLU A 445 -23.73 -6.65 16.33
N SER A 446 -24.76 -6.05 15.75
CA SER A 446 -25.32 -6.53 14.48
C SER A 446 -24.32 -6.37 13.33
N THR A 447 -23.54 -5.28 13.32
CA THR A 447 -22.41 -5.08 12.40
C THR A 447 -21.39 -6.20 12.56
N PHE A 448 -21.01 -6.58 13.79
CA PHE A 448 -20.07 -7.70 13.99
C PHE A 448 -20.66 -9.07 13.64
N GLN A 449 -21.98 -9.23 13.62
CA GLN A 449 -22.62 -10.47 13.21
C GLN A 449 -22.82 -10.56 11.70
N ASP A 450 -22.91 -9.42 11.01
CA ASP A 450 -23.07 -9.37 9.56
C ASP A 450 -21.81 -9.81 8.80
N LYS A 451 -22.03 -10.54 7.71
CA LYS A 451 -20.97 -11.08 6.85
C LYS A 451 -20.09 -9.97 6.24
N PHE A 452 -20.69 -8.86 5.83
CA PHE A 452 -19.98 -7.70 5.27
C PHE A 452 -19.91 -6.54 6.25
N LYS A 453 -20.08 -6.85 7.54
CA LYS A 453 -19.95 -5.90 8.63
C LYS A 453 -20.91 -4.71 8.51
N GLY A 454 -22.12 -4.94 8.02
CA GLY A 454 -23.13 -3.89 7.82
C GLY A 454 -22.94 -3.05 6.55
N ILE A 455 -21.99 -3.41 5.69
CA ILE A 455 -21.81 -2.79 4.37
C ILE A 455 -22.78 -3.46 3.39
N ASN A 456 -23.63 -2.66 2.75
CA ASN A 456 -24.56 -3.15 1.74
C ASN A 456 -23.85 -3.32 0.39
N ILE A 457 -23.27 -4.51 0.17
CA ILE A 457 -22.52 -4.85 -1.04
C ILE A 457 -22.92 -6.21 -1.61
N TYR A 458 -22.89 -6.30 -2.95
CA TYR A 458 -23.11 -7.55 -3.68
C TYR A 458 -21.77 -8.16 -4.11
N PRO A 459 -21.37 -9.30 -3.52
CA PRO A 459 -20.12 -9.96 -3.88
C PRO A 459 -20.18 -10.53 -5.30
N LYS A 460 -19.13 -10.30 -6.08
CA LYS A 460 -18.91 -10.85 -7.42
C LYS A 460 -17.54 -11.52 -7.49
N ILE A 461 -17.45 -12.56 -8.32
CA ILE A 461 -16.20 -13.24 -8.64
C ILE A 461 -16.02 -13.19 -10.16
N LYS A 462 -14.84 -12.74 -10.59
CA LYS A 462 -14.32 -12.98 -11.95
C LYS A 462 -13.04 -13.81 -11.80
N TYR A 463 -12.64 -14.51 -12.86
CA TYR A 463 -11.32 -15.17 -12.91
C TYR A 463 -10.45 -14.43 -13.91
N LYS A 464 -9.25 -14.01 -13.48
CA LYS A 464 -8.21 -13.57 -14.42
C LYS A 464 -7.54 -14.82 -14.98
N LYS A 465 -7.47 -14.92 -16.30
CA LYS A 465 -6.69 -15.93 -17.00
C LYS A 465 -5.33 -15.32 -17.34
N ILE A 466 -4.29 -15.93 -16.79
CA ILE A 466 -2.88 -15.60 -17.01
C ILE A 466 -2.30 -16.70 -17.91
N ASN A 467 -1.54 -16.32 -18.93
CA ASN A 467 -0.83 -17.27 -19.79
C ASN A 467 0.68 -17.02 -19.66
N LEU A 468 1.40 -17.95 -19.03
CA LEU A 468 2.85 -17.86 -18.83
C LEU A 468 3.51 -19.06 -19.49
N PHE A 469 4.11 -18.85 -20.67
CA PHE A 469 4.89 -19.86 -21.40
C PHE A 469 4.16 -21.21 -21.55
N GLY A 470 2.91 -21.16 -22.03
CA GLY A 470 2.06 -22.35 -22.23
C GLY A 470 1.35 -22.87 -20.98
N ASN A 471 1.61 -22.29 -19.80
CA ASN A 471 0.84 -22.55 -18.58
C ASN A 471 -0.38 -21.62 -18.52
N VAL A 472 -1.56 -22.20 -18.34
CA VAL A 472 -2.83 -21.47 -18.20
C VAL A 472 -3.17 -21.40 -16.72
N ILE A 473 -2.98 -20.23 -16.13
CA ILE A 473 -3.21 -19.99 -14.71
C ILE A 473 -4.50 -19.18 -14.54
N LYS A 474 -5.43 -19.64 -13.71
CA LYS A 474 -6.64 -18.92 -13.33
C LYS A 474 -6.58 -18.51 -11.87
N VAL A 475 -6.67 -17.20 -11.63
CA VAL A 475 -6.72 -16.62 -10.29
C VAL A 475 -8.06 -15.93 -10.05
N PRO A 476 -8.68 -16.08 -8.88
CA PRO A 476 -9.93 -15.42 -8.53
C PRO A 476 -9.67 -13.92 -8.29
N LYS A 477 -10.53 -13.08 -8.86
CA LYS A 477 -10.67 -11.65 -8.58
C LYS A 477 -12.03 -11.42 -7.93
N ASN A 478 -12.04 -11.25 -6.61
CA ASN A 478 -13.24 -10.92 -5.87
C ASN A 478 -13.40 -9.40 -5.80
N TYR A 479 -14.63 -8.93 -5.96
CA TYR A 479 -14.97 -7.52 -5.81
C TYR A 479 -16.43 -7.39 -5.37
N SER A 480 -16.81 -6.21 -4.92
CA SER A 480 -18.19 -5.86 -4.63
C SER A 480 -18.75 -4.90 -5.67
N LYS A 481 -20.06 -4.94 -5.86
CA LYS A 481 -20.83 -3.84 -6.45
C LYS A 481 -21.72 -3.23 -5.37
N ILE A 482 -21.89 -1.92 -5.42
CA ILE A 482 -22.93 -1.22 -4.67
C ILE A 482 -24.28 -1.56 -5.35
N PRO A 483 -25.35 -1.79 -4.57
CA PRO A 483 -26.71 -2.01 -5.06
C PRO A 483 -27.16 -1.10 -6.20
#